data_AF-A0A930ES87-F1
#
_entry.id   AF-A0A930ES87-F1
#
_cell.length_a   1.000
_cell.length_b   1.000
_cell.length_c   1.000
_cell.angle_alpha   90.00
_cell.angle_beta   90.00
_cell.angle_gamma   90.00
#
_symmetry.space_group_name_H-M   'P 1'
#
loop_
_entity.id
_entity.type
_entity.pdbx_description
1 polymer ?
#
loop_
_entity_poly.entity_id
_entity_poly.type
_entity_poly.pdbx_seq_one_letter_code
_entity_poly.pdbx_strand_id
1 'polypeptide(L)' 'MNTISLRMNDDETKLLRDYVSVNNLNMSKFIRDLVLDKIEDDLSLDEERILKAHEKAKHEKKYDHTEVWKMLGI' A
#
# COMPACT_ATOMS: atom_id res chain seq x y z
N MET A 1 11.41 17.30 -15.88
CA MET A 1 12.03 16.81 -14.63
C MET A 1 11.19 17.38 -13.50
N ASN A 2 10.48 16.54 -12.76
CA ASN A 2 9.59 17.00 -11.69
C ASN A 2 10.38 16.99 -10.37
N THR A 3 10.33 18.11 -9.65
CA THR A 3 11.05 18.29 -8.38
C THR A 3 10.06 18.18 -7.23
N ILE A 4 10.42 17.42 -6.21
CA ILE A 4 9.67 17.30 -4.96
C ILE A 4 10.51 17.95 -3.87
N SER A 5 9.92 18.91 -3.16
CA SER A 5 10.54 19.55 -2.00
C SER A 5 9.88 19.04 -0.73
N LEU A 6 10.67 18.44 0.16
CA LEU A 6 10.22 17.87 1.43
C LEU A 6 10.90 18.62 2.57
N ARG A 7 10.12 18.98 3.60
CA ARG A 7 10.67 19.51 4.85
C ARG A 7 10.94 18.35 5.79
N MET A 8 12.17 18.27 6.27
CA MET A 8 12.65 17.27 7.22
C MET A 8 13.47 17.98 8.29
N ASN A 9 13.66 17.35 9.45
CA ASN A 9 14.59 17.88 10.44
C ASN A 9 16.05 17.61 10.00
N ASP A 10 16.99 18.30 10.64
CA ASP A 10 18.40 18.23 10.25
C ASP A 10 19.02 16.84 10.52
N ASP A 11 18.59 16.18 11.60
CA ASP A 11 19.09 14.85 12.00
C ASP A 11 18.66 13.76 11.01
N GLU A 12 17.39 13.74 10.61
CA GLU A 12 16.85 12.84 9.58
C GLU A 12 17.52 13.10 8.23
N THR A 13 17.71 14.36 7.87
CA THR A 13 18.37 14.73 6.61
C THR A 13 19.80 14.22 6.58
N LYS A 14 20.53 14.34 7.69
CA LYS A 14 21.90 13.83 7.82
C LYS A 14 21.93 12.31 7.72
N LEU A 15 21.09 11.62 8.50
CA LEU A 15 21.00 10.17 8.49
C LEU A 15 20.72 9.62 7.08
N LEU A 16 19.76 10.22 6.37
CA LEU A 16 19.39 9.80 5.02
C LEU A 16 20.54 10.01 4.03
N ARG A 17 21.24 11.15 4.12
CA ARG A 17 22.41 11.46 3.28
C ARG A 17 23.54 10.47 3.53
N ASP A 18 23.87 10.22 4.79
CA ASP A 18 24.94 9.29 5.18
C ASP A 18 24.64 7.89 4.65
N TYR A 19 23.40 7.41 4.78
CA TYR A 19 22.98 6.12 4.25
C TYR A 19 23.14 6.03 2.73
N VAL A 20 22.64 7.03 2.00
CA VAL A 20 22.71 7.06 0.52
C VAL A 20 24.17 7.15 0.05
N SER A 21 25.01 7.92 0.76
CA SER A 21 26.45 8.04 0.46
C SER A 21 27.22 6.74 0.72
N VAL A 22 27.00 6.07 1.85
CA VAL A 22 27.68 4.79 2.18
C VAL A 22 27.30 3.69 1.19
N ASN A 23 26.05 3.67 0.72
CA ASN A 23 25.55 2.67 -0.22
C ASN A 23 25.75 3.05 -1.69
N ASN A 24 26.43 4.18 -1.97
CA ASN A 24 26.68 4.69 -3.31
C ASN A 24 25.39 4.83 -4.16
N LEU A 25 24.30 5.26 -3.52
CA LEU A 25 22.98 5.44 -4.12
C LEU A 25 22.80 6.90 -4.57
N ASN A 26 21.90 7.12 -5.54
CA ASN A 26 21.45 8.46 -5.87
C ASN A 26 20.20 8.81 -5.04
N MET A 27 20.23 9.94 -4.33
CA MET A 27 19.14 10.38 -3.44
C MET A 27 17.77 10.41 -4.14
N SER A 28 17.69 11.03 -5.33
CA SER A 28 16.44 11.15 -6.07
C SER A 28 15.92 9.80 -6.57
N LYS A 29 16.82 8.87 -6.91
CA LYS A 29 16.45 7.51 -7.28
C LYS A 29 15.94 6.75 -6.07
N PHE A 30 16.69 6.78 -4.96
CA PHE A 30 16.33 6.12 -3.71
C PHE A 30 14.93 6.53 -3.21
N ILE A 31 14.63 7.83 -3.19
CA ILE A 31 13.30 8.31 -2.80
C ILE A 31 12.22 7.88 -3.78
N ARG A 32 12.50 7.87 -5.09
CA ARG A 32 11.52 7.42 -6.09
C ARG A 32 11.17 5.95 -5.91
N ASP A 33 12.19 5.11 -5.76
CA ASP A 33 12.01 3.67 -5.59
C ASP A 33 11.22 3.40 -4.29
N LEU A 34 11.61 4.04 -3.18
CA LEU A 34 10.88 3.94 -1.90
C LEU A 34 9.39 4.33 -2.00
N VAL A 35 9.07 5.39 -2.75
CA VAL A 35 7.67 5.82 -2.95
C VAL A 35 6.90 4.79 -3.77
N LEU A 36 7.52 4.18 -4.79
CA LEU A 36 6.87 3.13 -5.58
C LEU A 36 6.63 1.89 -4.72
N ASP A 37 7.62 1.45 -3.95
CA ASP A 37 7.50 0.32 -3.03
C ASP A 37 6.33 0.55 -2.06
N LYS A 38 6.22 1.77 -1.50
CA LYS A 38 5.11 2.10 -0.60
C LYS A 38 3.75 2.07 -1.27
N ILE A 39 3.65 2.53 -2.52
CA ILE A 39 2.41 2.47 -3.30
C ILE A 39 2.03 1.01 -3.58
N GLU A 40 2.99 0.17 -3.95
CA GLU A 40 2.76 -1.26 -4.20
C GLU A 40 2.31 -1.99 -2.93
N ASP A 41 2.95 -1.71 -1.79
CA ASP A 41 2.57 -2.25 -0.49
C ASP A 41 1.15 -1.82 -0.09
N ASP A 42 0.79 -0.55 -0.26
CA ASP A 42 -0.54 -0.02 0.08
C ASP A 42 -1.64 -0.58 -0.84
N LEU A 43 -1.29 -0.97 -2.06
CA LEU A 43 -2.19 -1.61 -3.03
C LEU A 43 -2.15 -3.14 -2.96
N SER A 44 -1.24 -3.72 -2.18
CA SER A 44 -1.11 -5.16 -2.06
C SER A 44 -2.41 -5.76 -1.53
N LEU A 45 -2.91 -6.76 -2.25
CA LEU A 45 -4.11 -7.46 -1.85
C LEU A 45 -3.75 -8.49 -0.78
N ASP A 46 -4.56 -8.56 0.27
CA ASP A 46 -4.53 -9.69 1.19
C ASP A 46 -5.16 -10.92 0.50
N GLU A 47 -4.36 -11.57 -0.35
CA GLU A 47 -4.78 -12.71 -1.18
C GLU A 47 -5.25 -13.88 -0.32
N GLU A 48 -4.62 -14.13 0.83
CA GLU A 48 -5.00 -15.21 1.73
C GLU A 48 -6.40 -14.98 2.31
N ARG A 49 -6.69 -13.76 2.76
CA ARG A 49 -8.03 -13.38 3.22
C ARG A 49 -9.06 -13.49 2.10
N ILE A 50 -8.72 -13.04 0.89
CA ILE A 50 -9.62 -13.12 -0.27
C ILE A 50 -9.93 -14.58 -0.61
N LEU A 51 -8.93 -15.45 -0.66
CA LEU A 51 -9.08 -16.87 -1.00
C LEU A 51 -9.90 -17.61 0.07
N LYS A 52 -9.64 -17.35 1.36
CA LYS A 52 -10.45 -17.88 2.47
C LYS A 52 -11.91 -17.45 2.37
N ALA A 53 -12.17 -16.17 2.09
CA ALA A 53 -13.53 -15.67 1.92
C ALA A 53 -14.22 -16.30 0.70
N HIS A 54 -13.49 -16.48 -0.41
CA HIS A 54 -14.01 -17.13 -1.61
C HIS A 54 -14.40 -18.59 -1.37
N GLU A 55 -13.55 -19.38 -0.73
CA GLU A 55 -13.88 -20.78 -0.40
C GLU A 55 -15.08 -20.87 0.55
N LYS A 56 -15.14 -20.00 1.57
CA LYS A 56 -16.28 -19.94 2.48
C LYS A 56 -17.59 -19.63 1.75
N ALA A 57 -17.57 -18.67 0.83
CA ALA A 57 -18.73 -18.25 0.05
C ALA A 57 -19.30 -19.37 -0.85
N LYS A 58 -18.49 -20.37 -1.24
CA LYS A 58 -19.00 -21.55 -2.00
C LYS A 58 -19.98 -22.39 -1.19
N HIS A 59 -19.87 -22.36 0.14
CA HIS A 59 -20.69 -23.16 1.06
C HIS A 59 -21.77 -22.34 1.77
N GLU A 60 -21.76 -21.02 1.61
CA GLU A 60 -22.76 -20.13 2.19
C GLU A 60 -24.02 -20.03 1.34
N LYS A 61 -25.14 -19.73 2.01
CA LYS A 61 -26.42 -19.49 1.32
C LYS A 61 -26.30 -18.22 0.47
N LYS A 62 -26.64 -18.33 -0.82
CA LYS A 62 -26.67 -17.20 -1.74
C LYS A 62 -27.99 -16.45 -1.60
N TYR A 63 -27.91 -15.13 -1.65
CA TYR A 63 -29.06 -14.23 -1.60
C TYR A 63 -29.07 -13.36 -2.84
N ASP A 64 -30.25 -13.07 -3.36
CA ASP A 64 -30.41 -12.05 -4.39
C ASP A 64 -30.31 -10.64 -3.80
N HIS A 65 -29.98 -9.65 -4.63
CA HIS A 65 -29.88 -8.25 -4.23
C HIS A 65 -31.15 -7.73 -3.52
N THR A 66 -32.34 -8.19 -3.92
CA THR A 66 -33.61 -7.82 -3.27
C THR A 66 -33.75 -8.37 -1.85
N GLU A 67 -33.23 -9.57 -1.58
CA GLU A 67 -33.23 -10.17 -0.24
C GLU A 67 -32.20 -9.46 0.66
N VAL A 68 -31.04 -9.13 0.10
CA VAL A 68 -29.97 -8.41 0.81
C VAL A 68 -30.44 -7.02 1.24
N TRP A 69 -31.11 -6.27 0.37
CA TRP A 69 -31.64 -4.94 0.70
C TRP A 69 -32.65 -4.99 1.86
N LYS A 70 -33.57 -5.96 1.82
CA LYS A 70 -34.50 -6.20 2.93
C LYS A 70 -33.80 -6.53 4.24
N MET A 71 -32.73 -7.34 4.21
CA MET A 71 -31.94 -7.67 5.40
C MET A 71 -31.16 -6.46 5.95
N LEU A 72 -30.69 -5.58 5.08
CA LEU A 72 -29.93 -4.38 5.45
C LEU A 72 -30.81 -3.16 5.79
N GLY A 73 -32.12 -3.23 5.52
CA GLY A 73 -33.07 -2.16 5.81
C GLY A 73 -32.89 -0.93 4.91
N ILE A 74 -32.37 -1.12 3.70
CA ILE A 74 -32.17 -0.09 2.66
C ILE A 74 -33.05 -0.34 1.45
#